data_AF-A0A937D7N5-F1
#
_entry.id   AF-A0A937D7N5-F1
#
_cell.length_a   1.000
_cell.length_b   1.000
_cell.length_c   1.000
_cell.angle_alpha   90.00
_cell.angle_beta   90.00
_cell.angle_gamma   90.00
#
_symmetry.space_group_name_H-M   'P 1'
#
loop_
_entity.id
_entity.type
_entity.pdbx_description
1 polymer ?
#
loop_
_entity_poly.entity_id
_entity_poly.type
_entity_poly.pdbx_seq_one_letter_code
_entity_poly.pdbx_strand_id
1 'polypeptide(L)'
;MKKRILFVVLLTTFLSCEKTEDLFTEQSQTKNFNIQNFYLDLAYYHAPVHYQDVDRTGSHGLKGKADYITRYDFDGDLNAKNNWNNIASSSRKGNAVGYYSVVETTTHYFIIYAFFHPRDWTDIWFLYRLDEHENDLEGVLTIVKKDDTTYGKALGVVTVFHSDFYSYKAPNSELTSGNEGIDGTLTLQNDNGLSRFKTSAEAKGHGIKAHAKQKPGGSDYVVYYPSKTTSEYPSDIYDRNVKYKLVNIFENGGMWDQRFNTSLFSNAKSFQKSYGNGSANAPWNWDDKDDGDNQGLLKGGIAYYPAHLVDEYFNGLGNFSKTYIYNPYLDIE
;
A
#
# COMPACT_ATOMS: atom_id res chain seq x y z
N MET A 1 52.36 2.57 75.60
CA MET A 1 52.61 2.25 74.17
C MET A 1 51.32 1.76 73.51
N LYS A 2 50.57 2.62 72.82
CA LYS A 2 49.50 2.19 71.89
C LYS A 2 49.51 3.14 70.68
N LYS A 3 49.68 2.54 69.51
CA LYS A 3 49.90 3.17 68.20
C LYS A 3 48.62 3.86 67.72
N ARG A 4 48.76 5.07 67.17
CA ARG A 4 47.73 5.78 66.39
C ARG A 4 47.58 5.11 65.02
N ILE A 5 46.35 4.85 64.59
CA ILE A 5 46.02 4.52 63.20
C ILE A 5 45.12 5.66 62.69
N LEU A 6 45.61 6.36 61.68
CA LEU A 6 44.91 7.43 60.98
C LEU A 6 44.12 6.78 59.84
N PHE A 7 42.78 6.86 59.88
CA PHE A 7 41.93 6.42 58.77
C PHE A 7 41.78 7.58 57.78
N VAL A 8 42.28 7.41 56.57
CA VAL A 8 42.01 8.31 55.43
C VAL A 8 40.78 7.77 54.72
N VAL A 9 39.70 8.55 54.70
CA VAL A 9 38.50 8.28 53.89
C VAL A 9 38.73 8.88 52.50
N LEU A 10 38.88 8.02 51.49
CA LEU A 10 38.96 8.43 50.10
C LEU A 10 37.52 8.51 49.56
N LEU A 11 37.03 9.73 49.31
CA LEU A 11 35.73 9.97 48.71
C LEU A 11 35.90 9.95 47.17
N THR A 12 35.55 8.83 46.54
CA THR A 12 35.50 8.74 45.07
C THR A 12 34.18 9.28 44.57
N THR A 13 34.19 10.50 44.03
CA THR A 13 33.07 11.05 43.26
C THR A 13 33.05 10.37 41.89
N PHE A 14 32.08 9.47 41.65
CA PHE A 14 31.76 9.01 40.30
C PHE A 14 31.03 10.13 39.57
N LEU A 15 31.76 10.89 38.75
CA LEU A 15 31.15 11.68 37.69
C LEU A 15 30.68 10.70 36.62
N SER A 16 29.37 10.42 36.60
CA SER A 16 28.72 9.74 35.48
C SER A 16 28.88 10.63 34.25
N CYS A 17 29.76 10.24 33.35
CA CYS A 17 29.79 10.76 32.00
C CYS A 17 28.65 10.04 31.26
N GLU A 18 27.44 10.60 31.30
CA GLU A 18 26.40 10.23 30.33
C GLU A 18 26.99 10.49 28.95
N LYS A 19 27.20 9.40 28.20
CA LYS A 19 27.82 9.47 26.89
C LYS A 19 26.87 10.20 25.98
N THR A 20 27.36 11.29 25.39
CA THR A 20 26.65 12.10 24.41
C THR A 20 26.07 11.25 23.26
N GLU A 21 26.69 10.11 22.93
CA GLU A 21 26.23 9.14 21.92
C GLU A 21 24.86 8.49 22.26
N ASP A 22 24.58 8.22 23.53
CA ASP A 22 23.31 7.60 23.96
C ASP A 22 22.14 8.60 23.79
N LEU A 23 22.36 9.87 24.12
CA LEU A 23 21.37 10.95 23.96
C LEU A 23 21.04 11.23 22.49
N PHE A 24 22.03 11.21 21.59
CA PHE A 24 21.80 11.39 20.15
C PHE A 24 21.01 10.22 19.55
N THR A 25 21.28 9.00 20.01
CA THR A 25 20.60 7.78 19.53
C THR A 25 19.15 7.74 20.00
N GLU A 26 18.87 8.08 21.26
CA GLU A 26 17.50 8.16 21.78
C GLU A 26 16.67 9.25 21.09
N GLN A 27 17.25 10.42 20.83
CA GLN A 27 16.55 11.52 20.12
C GLN A 27 16.25 11.15 18.66
N SER A 28 17.18 10.51 17.96
CA SER A 28 16.98 10.04 16.59
C SER A 28 15.90 8.96 16.52
N GLN A 29 15.93 7.97 17.41
CA GLN A 29 14.91 6.92 17.47
C GLN A 29 13.52 7.48 17.79
N THR A 30 13.42 8.42 18.73
CA THR A 30 12.15 9.07 19.08
C THR A 30 11.60 9.90 17.92
N LYS A 31 12.46 10.65 17.21
CA LYS A 31 12.06 11.42 16.02
C LYS A 31 11.54 10.49 14.92
N ASN A 32 12.26 9.41 14.63
CA ASN A 32 11.85 8.44 13.60
C ASN A 32 10.54 7.73 13.98
N PHE A 33 10.37 7.38 15.25
CA PHE A 33 9.12 6.81 15.76
C PHE A 33 7.94 7.77 15.59
N ASN A 34 8.13 9.06 15.90
CA ASN A 34 7.09 10.08 15.73
C ASN A 34 6.71 10.30 14.26
N ILE A 35 7.69 10.30 13.36
CA ILE A 35 7.45 10.41 11.90
C ILE A 35 6.67 9.19 11.39
N GLN A 36 7.07 7.99 11.78
CA GLN A 36 6.38 6.76 11.37
C GLN A 36 4.93 6.71 11.88
N ASN A 37 4.68 7.14 13.13
CA ASN A 37 3.32 7.25 13.65
C ASN A 37 2.50 8.29 12.90
N PHE A 38 3.09 9.45 12.57
CA PHE A 38 2.42 10.46 11.77
C PHE A 38 1.99 9.91 10.41
N TYR A 39 2.88 9.21 9.69
CA TYR A 39 2.55 8.64 8.38
C TYR A 39 1.56 7.47 8.46
N LEU A 40 1.59 6.67 9.52
CA LEU A 40 0.56 5.67 9.76
C LEU A 40 -0.81 6.32 9.98
N ASP A 41 -0.88 7.39 10.77
CA ASP A 41 -2.14 8.10 11.02
C ASP A 41 -2.64 8.85 9.78
N LEU A 42 -1.74 9.45 9.00
CA LEU A 42 -2.04 10.06 7.70
C LEU A 42 -2.60 9.03 6.72
N ALA A 43 -1.94 7.88 6.58
CA ALA A 43 -2.41 6.78 5.74
C ALA A 43 -3.76 6.26 6.25
N TYR A 44 -3.90 6.05 7.57
CA TYR A 44 -5.18 5.64 8.14
C TYR A 44 -6.31 6.65 7.90
N TYR A 45 -6.03 7.95 7.91
CA TYR A 45 -7.03 8.98 7.66
C TYR A 45 -7.56 8.94 6.23
N HIS A 46 -6.67 8.74 5.24
CA HIS A 46 -7.02 8.74 3.82
C HIS A 46 -7.30 7.36 3.20
N ALA A 47 -7.08 6.28 3.95
CA ALA A 47 -7.25 4.92 3.44
C ALA A 47 -8.68 4.66 2.93
N PRO A 48 -8.82 3.98 1.77
CA PRO A 48 -10.12 3.77 1.14
C PRO A 48 -10.96 2.71 1.86
N VAL A 49 -12.28 2.80 1.74
CA VAL A 49 -13.14 1.62 1.92
C VAL A 49 -13.16 0.88 0.60
N HIS A 50 -12.69 -0.35 0.61
CA HIS A 50 -12.45 -1.13 -0.61
C HIS A 50 -13.51 -2.23 -0.75
N TYR A 51 -14.11 -2.30 -1.94
CA TYR A 51 -15.09 -3.33 -2.28
C TYR A 51 -14.44 -4.34 -3.22
N GLN A 52 -14.29 -5.57 -2.76
CA GLN A 52 -13.74 -6.64 -3.56
C GLN A 52 -14.89 -7.44 -4.17
N ASP A 53 -15.02 -7.44 -5.49
CA ASP A 53 -15.89 -8.41 -6.15
C ASP A 53 -15.33 -9.82 -6.02
N VAL A 54 -16.21 -10.82 -5.93
CA VAL A 54 -15.82 -12.20 -5.65
C VAL A 54 -16.57 -13.15 -6.58
N ASP A 55 -15.83 -14.05 -7.24
CA ASP A 55 -16.42 -15.07 -8.09
C ASP A 55 -16.33 -16.46 -7.44
N ARG A 56 -17.50 -17.06 -7.21
CA ARG A 56 -17.63 -18.39 -6.60
C ARG A 56 -17.44 -19.55 -7.58
N THR A 57 -17.35 -19.25 -8.87
CA THR A 57 -17.28 -20.23 -9.95
C THR A 57 -15.83 -20.63 -10.24
N GLY A 58 -15.66 -21.63 -11.10
CA GLY A 58 -14.34 -22.14 -11.49
C GLY A 58 -13.61 -22.91 -10.38
N SER A 59 -12.71 -23.80 -10.79
CA SER A 59 -11.84 -24.54 -9.86
C SER A 59 -10.73 -23.66 -9.27
N HIS A 60 -10.34 -22.58 -9.97
CA HIS A 60 -9.26 -21.69 -9.55
C HIS A 60 -9.72 -20.63 -8.54
N GLY A 61 -11.02 -20.30 -8.52
CA GLY A 61 -11.62 -19.31 -7.62
C GLY A 61 -11.81 -19.74 -6.17
N LEU A 62 -11.68 -21.05 -5.88
CA LEU A 62 -11.79 -21.59 -4.52
C LEU A 62 -13.09 -21.17 -3.80
N LYS A 63 -14.22 -21.15 -4.53
CA LYS A 63 -15.52 -20.65 -4.05
C LYS A 63 -15.46 -19.19 -3.57
N GLY A 64 -14.64 -18.37 -4.22
CA GLY A 64 -14.45 -16.96 -3.95
C GLY A 64 -13.24 -16.61 -3.08
N LYS A 65 -12.63 -17.61 -2.41
CA LYS A 65 -11.48 -17.35 -1.54
C LYS A 65 -10.25 -16.82 -2.30
N ALA A 66 -10.12 -17.14 -3.59
CA ALA A 66 -9.02 -16.66 -4.42
C ALA A 66 -9.01 -15.12 -4.56
N ASP A 67 -10.19 -14.49 -4.53
CA ASP A 67 -10.34 -13.04 -4.69
C ASP A 67 -10.13 -12.26 -3.38
N TYR A 68 -9.95 -12.93 -2.24
CA TYR A 68 -9.80 -12.22 -0.96
C TYR A 68 -8.47 -11.47 -0.89
N ILE A 69 -8.49 -10.29 -0.27
CA ILE A 69 -7.29 -9.55 0.06
C ILE A 69 -6.56 -10.32 1.16
N THR A 70 -5.28 -10.57 0.96
CA THR A 70 -4.41 -11.27 1.91
C THR A 70 -3.08 -10.55 2.08
N ARG A 71 -2.30 -10.94 3.09
CA ARG A 71 -0.87 -10.64 3.11
C ARG A 71 -0.13 -11.47 2.07
N TYR A 72 0.96 -10.94 1.49
CA TYR A 72 1.79 -11.72 0.56
C TYR A 72 2.51 -12.92 1.20
N ASP A 73 2.67 -12.90 2.52
CA ASP A 73 3.28 -13.93 3.37
C ASP A 73 2.22 -14.61 4.27
N PHE A 74 0.98 -14.72 3.80
CA PHE A 74 -0.14 -15.25 4.60
C PHE A 74 0.07 -16.68 5.12
N ASP A 75 0.97 -17.42 4.49
CA ASP A 75 1.38 -18.77 4.86
C ASP A 75 2.64 -18.80 5.74
N GLY A 76 3.16 -17.65 6.14
CA GLY A 76 4.26 -17.51 7.08
C GLY A 76 5.63 -17.78 6.48
N ASP A 77 5.76 -17.77 5.15
CA ASP A 77 7.05 -17.75 4.46
C ASP A 77 7.14 -16.60 3.43
N LEU A 78 8.30 -16.46 2.79
CA LEU A 78 8.56 -15.43 1.77
C LEU A 78 8.76 -16.06 0.38
N ASN A 79 8.11 -17.20 0.12
CA ASN A 79 8.21 -17.92 -1.14
C ASN A 79 6.97 -17.66 -1.99
N ALA A 80 7.02 -16.69 -2.89
CA ALA A 80 5.85 -16.35 -3.70
C ALA A 80 5.42 -17.47 -4.68
N LYS A 81 6.22 -18.53 -4.84
CA LYS A 81 5.97 -19.66 -5.75
C LYS A 81 5.06 -20.76 -5.17
N ASN A 82 4.57 -20.60 -3.95
CA ASN A 82 3.66 -21.57 -3.33
C ASN A 82 2.31 -20.97 -2.91
N ASN A 83 2.14 -19.65 -3.00
CA ASN A 83 0.94 -18.91 -2.62
C ASN A 83 -0.33 -19.43 -3.31
N TRP A 84 -0.27 -19.74 -4.61
CA TRP A 84 -1.38 -20.30 -5.38
C TRP A 84 -1.90 -21.57 -4.71
N ASN A 85 -1.01 -22.49 -4.37
CA ASN A 85 -1.39 -23.76 -3.76
C ASN A 85 -1.74 -23.58 -2.27
N ASN A 86 -1.01 -22.74 -1.55
CA ASN A 86 -1.17 -22.56 -0.11
C ASN A 86 -2.49 -21.90 0.25
N ILE A 87 -3.03 -20.98 -0.57
CA ILE A 87 -4.34 -20.39 -0.30
C ILE A 87 -5.48 -21.42 -0.43
N ALA A 88 -5.31 -22.50 -1.20
CA ALA A 88 -6.30 -23.57 -1.29
C ALA A 88 -6.44 -24.37 0.01
N SER A 89 -5.44 -24.33 0.90
CA SER A 89 -5.52 -24.98 2.19
C SER A 89 -6.56 -24.31 3.09
N SER A 90 -7.42 -25.12 3.71
CA SER A 90 -8.40 -24.63 4.71
C SER A 90 -7.75 -24.12 5.99
N SER A 91 -6.49 -24.49 6.28
CA SER A 91 -5.74 -23.99 7.44
C SER A 91 -5.13 -22.61 7.24
N ARG A 92 -5.04 -22.14 5.98
CA ARG A 92 -4.49 -20.82 5.64
C ARG A 92 -5.62 -19.85 5.37
N LYS A 93 -5.91 -18.95 6.32
CA LYS A 93 -7.04 -18.02 6.17
C LYS A 93 -6.76 -16.90 5.17
N GLY A 94 -5.55 -16.35 5.17
CA GLY A 94 -5.26 -15.16 4.38
C GLY A 94 -5.85 -13.92 5.02
N ASN A 95 -5.27 -13.46 6.14
CA ASN A 95 -5.77 -12.24 6.78
C ASN A 95 -5.42 -11.02 5.91
N ALA A 96 -6.37 -10.09 5.82
CA ALA A 96 -6.31 -8.95 4.93
C ALA A 96 -5.37 -7.87 5.43
N VAL A 97 -4.57 -7.34 4.50
CA VAL A 97 -3.68 -6.21 4.69
C VAL A 97 -3.80 -5.27 3.49
N GLY A 98 -3.72 -3.98 3.76
CA GLY A 98 -3.45 -2.97 2.75
C GLY A 98 -2.02 -2.47 2.95
N TYR A 99 -1.14 -2.78 2.01
CA TYR A 99 0.22 -2.27 2.05
C TYR A 99 0.21 -0.80 1.68
N TYR A 100 0.93 0.05 2.41
CA TYR A 100 0.98 1.47 2.09
C TYR A 100 2.40 2.01 2.05
N SER A 101 2.60 3.07 1.28
CA SER A 101 3.79 3.91 1.35
C SER A 101 3.40 5.37 1.21
N VAL A 102 4.12 6.25 1.89
CA VAL A 102 3.95 7.70 1.79
C VAL A 102 5.18 8.32 1.14
N VAL A 103 4.94 9.24 0.22
CA VAL A 103 5.91 10.19 -0.32
C VAL A 103 5.37 11.59 -0.09
N GLU A 104 6.25 12.54 0.22
CA GLU A 104 5.87 13.89 0.62
C GLU A 104 6.70 14.94 -0.11
N THR A 105 6.03 15.97 -0.61
CA THR A 105 6.64 17.21 -1.09
C THR A 105 6.27 18.35 -0.15
N THR A 106 6.82 19.54 -0.35
CA THR A 106 6.47 20.71 0.47
C THR A 106 4.97 21.05 0.44
N THR A 107 4.21 20.61 -0.56
CA THR A 107 2.79 20.97 -0.73
C THR A 107 1.82 19.81 -0.75
N HIS A 108 2.28 18.56 -0.97
CA HIS A 108 1.41 17.40 -1.10
C HIS A 108 1.95 16.16 -0.38
N TYR A 109 1.05 15.27 0.00
CA TYR A 109 1.35 13.87 0.28
C TYR A 109 0.81 13.00 -0.85
N PHE A 110 1.53 11.91 -1.11
CA PHE A 110 1.21 10.89 -2.10
C PHE A 110 1.21 9.55 -1.37
N ILE A 111 0.05 8.91 -1.31
CA ILE A 111 -0.12 7.69 -0.50
C ILE A 111 -0.54 6.55 -1.41
N ILE A 112 0.32 5.55 -1.55
CA ILE A 112 -0.04 4.30 -2.22
C ILE A 112 -0.75 3.40 -1.21
N TYR A 113 -1.81 2.74 -1.66
CA TYR A 113 -2.40 1.56 -1.03
C TYR A 113 -2.38 0.42 -2.04
N ALA A 114 -1.83 -0.73 -1.66
CA ALA A 114 -1.73 -1.91 -2.51
C ALA A 114 -2.39 -3.12 -1.83
N PHE A 115 -3.18 -3.86 -2.59
CA PHE A 115 -3.97 -5.01 -2.12
C PHE A 115 -3.52 -6.27 -2.84
N PHE A 116 -3.13 -7.27 -2.07
CA PHE A 116 -2.53 -8.49 -2.59
C PHE A 116 -3.54 -9.63 -2.64
N HIS A 117 -3.53 -10.37 -3.75
CA HIS A 117 -4.33 -11.57 -3.95
C HIS A 117 -3.39 -12.75 -4.26
N PRO A 118 -3.58 -13.95 -3.68
CA PRO A 118 -2.67 -15.07 -3.96
C PRO A 118 -2.77 -15.65 -5.38
N ARG A 119 -3.85 -15.32 -6.11
CA ARG A 119 -4.13 -15.82 -7.45
C ARG A 119 -4.76 -14.71 -8.28
N ASP A 120 -4.17 -14.33 -9.40
CA ASP A 120 -4.91 -13.82 -10.56
C ASP A 120 -5.39 -15.03 -11.36
N TRP A 121 -6.69 -15.20 -11.49
CA TRP A 121 -7.27 -16.43 -12.00
C TRP A 121 -8.41 -16.18 -12.96
N THR A 122 -8.77 -17.18 -13.76
CA THR A 122 -9.99 -17.12 -14.57
C THR A 122 -10.67 -18.48 -14.58
N ASP A 123 -11.95 -18.51 -14.95
CA ASP A 123 -12.72 -19.72 -15.20
C ASP A 123 -12.93 -19.97 -16.71
N ILE A 124 -12.44 -19.06 -17.56
CA ILE A 124 -12.49 -19.18 -19.02
C ILE A 124 -11.27 -19.98 -19.50
N TRP A 125 -11.49 -21.25 -19.86
CA TRP A 125 -10.42 -22.23 -20.11
C TRP A 125 -9.36 -21.83 -21.14
N PHE A 126 -9.72 -21.02 -22.15
CA PHE A 126 -8.78 -20.55 -23.16
C PHE A 126 -7.98 -19.30 -22.74
N LEU A 127 -8.40 -18.62 -21.67
CA LEU A 127 -7.67 -17.50 -21.07
C LEU A 127 -6.63 -17.95 -20.01
N TYR A 128 -6.66 -19.22 -19.58
CA TYR A 128 -5.68 -19.80 -18.63
C TYR A 128 -4.21 -19.64 -19.03
N ARG A 129 -3.93 -19.33 -20.30
CA ARG A 129 -2.57 -19.18 -20.82
C ARG A 129 -2.20 -17.75 -21.16
N LEU A 130 -3.12 -16.80 -21.00
CA LEU A 130 -2.89 -15.40 -21.34
C LEU A 130 -2.53 -14.61 -20.11
N ASP A 131 -3.43 -14.58 -19.12
CA ASP A 131 -3.32 -13.60 -18.03
C ASP A 131 -3.30 -14.20 -16.63
N GLU A 132 -3.83 -15.42 -16.41
CA GLU A 132 -3.79 -15.98 -15.05
C GLU A 132 -2.35 -16.15 -14.54
N HIS A 133 -2.14 -15.87 -13.26
CA HIS A 133 -0.85 -16.04 -12.60
C HIS A 133 -0.94 -16.13 -11.08
N GLU A 134 0.07 -16.76 -10.48
CA GLU A 134 0.29 -16.74 -9.03
C GLU A 134 0.70 -15.35 -8.55
N ASN A 135 0.09 -14.97 -7.43
CA ASN A 135 0.16 -13.64 -6.85
C ASN A 135 -0.49 -12.58 -7.73
N ASP A 136 -0.97 -11.53 -7.11
CA ASP A 136 -1.43 -10.32 -7.76
C ASP A 136 -1.33 -9.16 -6.77
N LEU A 137 -1.02 -7.97 -7.27
CA LEU A 137 -0.92 -6.78 -6.46
C LEU A 137 -1.35 -5.57 -7.29
N GLU A 138 -2.52 -5.06 -6.92
CA GLU A 138 -3.16 -3.90 -7.52
C GLU A 138 -3.25 -2.77 -6.49
N GLY A 139 -3.49 -1.54 -6.93
CA GLY A 139 -3.47 -0.43 -5.98
C GLY A 139 -4.04 0.91 -6.39
N VAL A 140 -3.83 1.87 -5.50
CA VAL A 140 -4.38 3.21 -5.54
C VAL A 140 -3.33 4.20 -5.03
N LEU A 141 -2.97 5.19 -5.85
CA LEU A 141 -2.25 6.38 -5.41
C LEU A 141 -3.27 7.46 -5.01
N THR A 142 -3.28 7.87 -3.75
CA THR A 142 -4.09 8.99 -3.26
C THR A 142 -3.28 10.28 -3.23
N ILE A 143 -3.84 11.35 -3.81
CA ILE A 143 -3.23 12.67 -3.92
C ILE A 143 -3.82 13.57 -2.84
N VAL A 144 -2.99 14.04 -1.91
CA VAL A 144 -3.43 14.85 -0.77
C VAL A 144 -2.73 16.20 -0.79
N LYS A 145 -3.50 17.28 -0.91
CA LYS A 145 -2.99 18.64 -0.78
C LYS A 145 -2.89 18.99 0.68
N LYS A 146 -1.73 19.50 1.10
CA LYS A 146 -1.55 20.05 2.44
C LYS A 146 -2.35 21.34 2.59
N ASP A 147 -2.95 21.50 3.75
CA ASP A 147 -3.67 22.70 4.17
C ASP A 147 -3.47 22.91 5.68
N ASP A 148 -4.29 23.76 6.31
CA ASP A 148 -4.19 24.05 7.74
C ASP A 148 -4.70 22.90 8.64
N THR A 149 -5.14 21.77 8.06
CA THR A 149 -5.52 20.57 8.80
C THR A 149 -4.32 19.63 8.99
N THR A 150 -4.41 18.75 10.00
CA THR A 150 -3.31 17.81 10.33
C THR A 150 -2.95 16.87 9.19
N TYR A 151 -3.95 16.40 8.42
CA TYR A 151 -3.76 15.36 7.41
C TYR A 151 -4.02 15.85 5.98
N GLY A 152 -4.32 17.14 5.79
CA GLY A 152 -4.60 17.70 4.46
C GLY A 152 -5.92 17.21 3.85
N LYS A 153 -6.16 17.64 2.61
CA LYS A 153 -7.37 17.34 1.84
C LYS A 153 -7.03 16.50 0.61
N ALA A 154 -7.63 15.31 0.53
CA ALA A 154 -7.50 14.46 -0.65
C ALA A 154 -8.21 15.08 -1.87
N LEU A 155 -7.48 15.20 -2.99
CA LEU A 155 -7.94 15.83 -4.23
C LEU A 155 -8.43 14.81 -5.26
N GLY A 156 -7.89 13.59 -5.23
CA GLY A 156 -8.15 12.56 -6.22
C GLY A 156 -7.31 11.32 -5.99
N VAL A 157 -7.46 10.36 -6.89
CA VAL A 157 -6.65 9.13 -6.92
C VAL A 157 -6.28 8.74 -8.34
N VAL A 158 -5.20 8.00 -8.48
CA VAL A 158 -4.90 7.17 -9.65
C VAL A 158 -5.03 5.71 -9.21
N THR A 159 -5.78 4.88 -9.93
CA THR A 159 -5.92 3.44 -9.63
C THR A 159 -5.21 2.60 -10.68
N VAL A 160 -4.69 1.45 -10.26
CA VAL A 160 -4.09 0.46 -11.16
C VAL A 160 -5.15 -0.57 -11.52
N PHE A 161 -5.23 -0.87 -12.82
CA PHE A 161 -6.11 -1.87 -13.38
C PHE A 161 -5.30 -2.64 -14.41
N HIS A 162 -4.68 -3.74 -14.00
CA HIS A 162 -3.74 -4.51 -14.82
C HIS A 162 -2.54 -3.67 -15.25
N SER A 163 -2.51 -3.30 -16.53
CA SER A 163 -1.48 -2.51 -17.19
C SER A 163 -1.89 -1.07 -17.44
N ASP A 164 -3.04 -0.64 -16.90
CA ASP A 164 -3.65 0.65 -17.21
C ASP A 164 -3.86 1.44 -15.92
N PHE A 165 -3.62 2.75 -15.96
CA PHE A 165 -3.96 3.65 -14.88
C PHE A 165 -5.26 4.40 -15.16
N TYR A 166 -6.03 4.64 -14.10
CA TYR A 166 -7.29 5.40 -14.20
C TYR A 166 -7.33 6.53 -13.19
N SER A 167 -7.73 7.71 -13.66
CA SER A 167 -7.64 8.97 -12.95
C SER A 167 -9.00 9.44 -12.44
N TYR A 168 -9.13 9.66 -11.13
CA TYR A 168 -10.38 10.11 -10.53
C TYR A 168 -10.17 11.29 -9.60
N LYS A 169 -11.16 12.19 -9.55
CA LYS A 169 -11.15 13.32 -8.63
C LYS A 169 -12.11 13.13 -7.46
N ALA A 170 -11.78 13.74 -6.33
CA ALA A 170 -12.68 13.82 -5.18
C ALA A 170 -13.91 14.70 -5.51
N PRO A 171 -15.05 14.50 -4.83
CA PRO A 171 -16.16 15.44 -4.89
C PRO A 171 -15.69 16.86 -4.56
N ASN A 172 -16.06 17.84 -5.39
CA ASN A 172 -15.68 19.25 -5.24
C ASN A 172 -14.16 19.51 -5.28
N SER A 173 -13.39 18.59 -5.89
CA SER A 173 -11.99 18.84 -6.20
C SER A 173 -11.83 19.81 -7.37
N GLU A 174 -10.79 20.63 -7.28
CA GLU A 174 -10.37 21.58 -8.34
C GLU A 174 -9.63 20.88 -9.49
N LEU A 175 -9.30 19.59 -9.35
CA LEU A 175 -8.60 18.84 -10.40
C LEU A 175 -9.38 18.83 -11.71
N THR A 176 -8.64 19.07 -12.79
CA THR A 176 -9.08 18.95 -14.18
C THR A 176 -8.11 18.07 -14.95
N SER A 177 -8.51 17.53 -16.10
CA SER A 177 -7.63 16.71 -16.94
C SER A 177 -6.32 17.44 -17.28
N GLY A 178 -5.21 16.71 -17.15
CA GLY A 178 -3.89 17.09 -17.65
C GLY A 178 -3.68 16.53 -19.05
N ASN A 179 -2.54 15.87 -19.23
CA ASN A 179 -2.25 15.02 -20.38
C ASN A 179 -3.05 13.71 -20.35
N GLU A 180 -3.54 13.31 -19.17
CA GLU A 180 -4.51 12.21 -19.01
C GLU A 180 -5.93 12.69 -18.70
N GLY A 181 -6.91 11.88 -19.11
CA GLY A 181 -8.32 12.14 -18.88
C GLY A 181 -8.77 11.78 -17.46
N ILE A 182 -9.61 12.62 -16.83
CA ILE A 182 -10.30 12.23 -15.59
C ILE A 182 -11.48 11.30 -15.92
N ASP A 183 -11.38 10.04 -15.52
CA ASP A 183 -12.37 8.98 -15.73
C ASP A 183 -13.64 9.16 -14.91
N GLY A 184 -13.58 9.90 -13.81
CA GLY A 184 -14.76 10.17 -13.01
C GLY A 184 -14.53 10.87 -11.68
N THR A 185 -15.62 10.91 -10.90
CA THR A 185 -15.63 11.44 -9.54
C THR A 185 -15.81 10.31 -8.54
N LEU A 186 -15.00 10.30 -7.49
CA LEU A 186 -15.05 9.35 -6.39
C LEU A 186 -16.35 9.52 -5.59
N THR A 187 -16.80 8.43 -4.96
CA THR A 187 -17.85 8.47 -3.94
C THR A 187 -17.24 8.23 -2.57
N LEU A 188 -17.94 8.71 -1.53
CA LEU A 188 -17.46 8.69 -0.16
C LEU A 188 -18.23 7.67 0.67
N GLN A 189 -17.54 7.04 1.63
CA GLN A 189 -18.12 6.20 2.66
C GLN A 189 -17.81 6.85 4.01
N ASN A 190 -18.84 7.08 4.84
CA ASN A 190 -18.63 7.43 6.24
C ASN A 190 -18.21 6.17 7.01
N ASP A 191 -17.05 6.24 7.65
CA ASP A 191 -16.50 5.23 8.53
C ASP A 191 -16.14 5.90 9.85
N ASN A 192 -17.02 5.77 10.85
CA ASN A 192 -16.82 6.33 12.19
C ASN A 192 -16.47 7.83 12.21
N GLY A 193 -17.12 8.62 11.34
CA GLY A 193 -16.91 10.06 11.23
C GLY A 193 -15.80 10.48 10.25
N LEU A 194 -15.07 9.52 9.68
CA LEU A 194 -14.13 9.76 8.58
C LEU A 194 -14.81 9.54 7.24
N SER A 195 -14.66 10.49 6.33
CA SER A 195 -15.19 10.40 4.97
C SER A 195 -14.13 9.81 4.03
N ARG A 196 -14.23 8.51 3.75
CA ARG A 196 -13.24 7.74 3.00
C ARG A 196 -13.61 7.58 1.54
N PHE A 197 -12.64 7.58 0.64
CA PHE A 197 -12.89 7.21 -0.76
C PHE A 197 -13.33 5.75 -0.88
N LYS A 198 -14.25 5.50 -1.82
CA LYS A 198 -14.70 4.16 -2.18
C LYS A 198 -14.00 3.67 -3.43
N THR A 199 -13.31 2.55 -3.33
CA THR A 199 -12.69 1.86 -4.48
C THR A 199 -13.27 0.47 -4.65
N SER A 200 -13.10 -0.12 -5.83
CA SER A 200 -13.55 -1.49 -6.10
C SER A 200 -12.62 -2.21 -7.03
N ALA A 201 -12.31 -3.45 -6.69
CA ALA A 201 -11.61 -4.41 -7.54
C ALA A 201 -12.63 -5.34 -8.22
N GLU A 202 -12.34 -5.75 -9.44
CA GLU A 202 -13.06 -6.86 -10.07
C GLU A 202 -12.67 -8.20 -9.41
N ALA A 203 -13.51 -9.22 -9.58
CA ALA A 203 -13.10 -10.59 -9.25
C ALA A 203 -12.03 -11.00 -10.27
N LYS A 204 -11.30 -12.09 -9.97
CA LYS A 204 -10.36 -12.75 -10.90
C LYS A 204 -9.08 -11.99 -11.15
N GLY A 205 -9.15 -10.87 -11.84
CA GLY A 205 -7.99 -10.07 -12.23
C GLY A 205 -7.73 -8.86 -11.32
N HIS A 206 -8.63 -8.59 -10.37
CA HIS A 206 -8.49 -7.58 -9.29
C HIS A 206 -8.22 -6.13 -9.68
N GLY A 207 -8.23 -5.78 -10.96
CA GLY A 207 -8.05 -4.40 -11.41
C GLY A 207 -8.97 -3.42 -10.66
N ILE A 208 -8.39 -2.33 -10.15
CA ILE A 208 -9.07 -1.39 -9.27
C ILE A 208 -9.56 -0.17 -10.03
N LYS A 209 -10.80 0.24 -9.74
CA LYS A 209 -11.38 1.53 -10.17
C LYS A 209 -12.09 2.22 -9.01
N ALA A 210 -12.48 3.48 -9.23
CA ALA A 210 -13.43 4.14 -8.35
C ALA A 210 -14.75 3.34 -8.28
N HIS A 211 -15.30 3.14 -7.08
CA HIS A 211 -16.55 2.37 -6.90
C HIS A 211 -17.74 2.92 -7.70
N ALA A 212 -17.73 4.22 -8.00
CA ALA A 212 -18.75 4.86 -8.82
C ALA A 212 -18.71 4.44 -10.30
N LYS A 213 -17.57 3.89 -10.75
CA LYS A 213 -17.32 3.46 -12.14
C LYS A 213 -17.28 1.95 -12.30
N GLN A 214 -16.82 1.25 -11.26
CA GLN A 214 -16.86 -0.20 -11.18
C GLN A 214 -17.50 -0.57 -9.85
N LYS A 215 -18.69 -1.14 -9.90
CA LYS A 215 -19.30 -1.78 -8.72
C LYS A 215 -19.02 -3.27 -8.80
N PRO A 216 -18.88 -3.96 -7.65
CA PRO A 216 -18.86 -5.41 -7.65
C PRO A 216 -20.07 -5.99 -8.38
N GLY A 217 -19.86 -7.09 -9.09
CA GLY A 217 -20.92 -7.86 -9.75
C GLY A 217 -21.87 -8.47 -8.72
N GLY A 218 -23.17 -8.43 -9.01
CA GLY A 218 -24.16 -9.19 -8.23
C GLY A 218 -24.15 -8.87 -6.72
N SER A 219 -24.03 -9.92 -5.92
CA SER A 219 -24.13 -9.84 -4.44
C SER A 219 -22.94 -10.47 -3.72
N ASP A 220 -22.04 -11.11 -4.45
CA ASP A 220 -20.83 -11.76 -4.02
C ASP A 220 -19.68 -10.77 -4.04
N TYR A 221 -19.55 -10.04 -2.94
CA TYR A 221 -18.45 -9.10 -2.77
C TYR A 221 -18.13 -8.95 -1.29
N VAL A 222 -16.92 -8.56 -0.96
CA VAL A 222 -16.50 -8.28 0.42
C VAL A 222 -16.21 -6.79 0.56
N VAL A 223 -16.52 -6.20 1.72
CA VAL A 223 -16.18 -4.79 2.00
C VAL A 223 -15.14 -4.71 3.10
N TYR A 224 -14.01 -4.11 2.74
CA TYR A 224 -12.82 -3.97 3.55
C TYR A 224 -12.69 -2.53 4.09
N TYR A 225 -12.51 -2.41 5.40
CA TYR A 225 -12.29 -1.16 6.12
C TYR A 225 -10.87 -1.10 6.70
N PRO A 226 -10.19 0.05 6.64
CA PRO A 226 -8.84 0.18 7.15
C PRO A 226 -8.80 0.02 8.66
N SER A 227 -7.70 -0.55 9.16
CA SER A 227 -7.37 -0.61 10.58
C SER A 227 -5.87 -0.43 10.78
N LYS A 228 -5.49 0.23 11.88
CA LYS A 228 -4.08 0.35 12.27
C LYS A 228 -3.54 -0.93 12.92
N THR A 229 -4.43 -1.78 13.45
CA THR A 229 -4.04 -2.86 14.36
C THR A 229 -4.64 -4.21 13.98
N THR A 230 -5.82 -4.22 13.37
CA THR A 230 -6.63 -5.43 13.16
C THR A 230 -6.51 -5.92 11.72
N SER A 231 -6.16 -7.19 11.55
CA SER A 231 -6.17 -7.90 10.26
C SER A 231 -7.15 -9.06 10.38
N GLU A 232 -8.21 -9.01 9.58
CA GLU A 232 -9.29 -10.00 9.57
C GLU A 232 -9.29 -10.81 8.28
N TYR A 233 -9.99 -11.93 8.30
CA TYR A 233 -10.30 -12.74 7.13
C TYR A 233 -11.83 -12.73 6.95
N PRO A 234 -12.36 -12.63 5.71
CA PRO A 234 -13.81 -12.59 5.49
C PRO A 234 -14.50 -13.85 6.03
N SER A 235 -15.59 -13.68 6.77
CA SER A 235 -16.37 -14.82 7.26
C SER A 235 -17.01 -15.63 6.12
N ASP A 236 -17.41 -14.94 5.05
CA ASP A 236 -17.85 -15.50 3.77
C ASP A 236 -17.74 -14.43 2.65
N ILE A 237 -18.18 -14.80 1.44
CA ILE A 237 -18.23 -13.91 0.26
C ILE A 237 -19.27 -12.78 0.37
N TYR A 238 -20.02 -12.74 1.47
CA TYR A 238 -21.03 -11.74 1.79
C TYR A 238 -20.62 -10.85 2.97
N ASP A 239 -19.38 -10.91 3.42
CA ASP A 239 -18.90 -10.10 4.54
C ASP A 239 -18.76 -8.62 4.16
N ARG A 240 -19.54 -7.75 4.81
CA ARG A 240 -19.58 -6.30 4.53
C ARG A 240 -18.76 -5.46 5.51
N ASN A 241 -17.99 -6.10 6.38
CA ASN A 241 -17.21 -5.37 7.39
C ASN A 241 -15.97 -6.17 7.81
N VAL A 242 -15.02 -6.31 6.89
CA VAL A 242 -13.72 -6.94 7.16
C VAL A 242 -12.67 -5.86 7.41
N LYS A 243 -11.85 -6.00 8.45
CA LYS A 243 -10.72 -5.09 8.69
C LYS A 243 -9.47 -5.53 7.94
N TYR A 244 -8.92 -4.64 7.12
CA TYR A 244 -7.56 -4.80 6.60
C TYR A 244 -6.60 -3.97 7.45
N LYS A 245 -5.51 -4.60 7.89
CA LYS A 245 -4.47 -3.87 8.63
C LYS A 245 -3.61 -3.08 7.64
N LEU A 246 -3.33 -1.82 7.94
CA LEU A 246 -2.33 -1.04 7.23
C LEU A 246 -0.93 -1.52 7.60
N VAL A 247 -0.14 -1.88 6.58
CA VAL A 247 1.25 -2.33 6.74
C VAL A 247 2.15 -1.45 5.88
N ASN A 248 3.14 -0.81 6.49
CA ASN A 248 4.06 0.05 5.76
C ASN A 248 4.98 -0.81 4.89
N ILE A 249 5.05 -0.53 3.59
CA ILE A 249 5.97 -1.17 2.63
C ILE A 249 7.43 -1.07 3.11
N PHE A 250 7.76 0.01 3.82
CA PHE A 250 9.07 0.32 4.38
C PHE A 250 9.21 0.00 5.87
N GLU A 251 8.27 -0.73 6.49
CA GLU A 251 8.55 -1.25 7.84
C GLU A 251 9.77 -2.17 7.81
N ASN A 252 10.50 -2.26 8.91
CA ASN A 252 11.71 -3.10 8.98
C ASN A 252 11.40 -4.56 8.63
N GLY A 253 12.10 -5.09 7.64
CA GLY A 253 11.87 -6.43 7.08
C GLY A 253 10.65 -6.51 6.15
N GLY A 254 10.00 -5.38 5.88
CA GLY A 254 8.82 -5.24 5.03
C GLY A 254 9.10 -5.42 3.55
N MET A 255 8.09 -5.14 2.72
CA MET A 255 8.11 -5.49 1.30
C MET A 255 9.30 -4.87 0.55
N TRP A 256 9.66 -3.61 0.85
CA TRP A 256 10.79 -2.94 0.21
C TRP A 256 12.14 -3.57 0.58
N ASP A 257 12.34 -3.94 1.85
CA ASP A 257 13.56 -4.63 2.30
C ASP A 257 13.71 -5.99 1.63
N GLN A 258 12.58 -6.65 1.36
CA GLN A 258 12.55 -7.94 0.66
C GLN A 258 12.72 -7.84 -0.85
N ARG A 259 12.85 -6.65 -1.46
CA ARG A 259 12.91 -6.52 -2.93
C ARG A 259 14.00 -7.37 -3.57
N PHE A 260 15.12 -7.60 -2.89
CA PHE A 260 16.20 -8.47 -3.41
C PHE A 260 16.08 -9.94 -3.00
N ASN A 261 15.06 -10.32 -2.24
CA ASN A 261 14.78 -11.70 -1.89
C ASN A 261 14.27 -12.46 -3.12
N THR A 262 15.10 -13.33 -3.68
CA THR A 262 14.80 -14.06 -4.92
C THR A 262 13.74 -15.16 -4.77
N SER A 263 13.34 -15.50 -3.55
CA SER A 263 12.18 -16.37 -3.31
C SER A 263 10.86 -15.61 -3.40
N LEU A 264 10.88 -14.30 -3.12
CA LEU A 264 9.71 -13.43 -3.15
C LEU A 264 9.60 -12.68 -4.47
N PHE A 265 10.69 -12.08 -4.95
CA PHE A 265 10.72 -11.22 -6.13
C PHE A 265 11.62 -11.76 -7.25
N SER A 266 11.21 -11.51 -8.47
CA SER A 266 11.97 -11.61 -9.71
C SER A 266 12.47 -10.23 -10.12
N ASN A 267 13.77 -10.12 -10.42
CA ASN A 267 14.45 -8.87 -10.81
C ASN A 267 14.16 -7.68 -9.88
N ALA A 268 13.89 -7.96 -8.60
CA ALA A 268 13.52 -7.02 -7.56
C ALA A 268 12.27 -6.16 -7.81
N LYS A 269 11.39 -6.59 -8.72
CA LYS A 269 10.33 -5.73 -9.28
C LYS A 269 8.97 -6.40 -9.41
N SER A 270 8.94 -7.71 -9.61
CA SER A 270 7.70 -8.49 -9.77
C SER A 270 7.73 -9.70 -8.85
N PHE A 271 6.60 -10.15 -8.32
CA PHE A 271 6.58 -11.35 -7.48
C PHE A 271 7.03 -12.57 -8.29
N GLN A 272 7.70 -13.51 -7.62
CA GLN A 272 7.97 -14.84 -8.17
C GLN A 272 6.65 -15.57 -8.41
N LYS A 273 6.66 -16.58 -9.27
CA LYS A 273 5.51 -17.44 -9.52
C LYS A 273 5.93 -18.84 -9.94
N SER A 274 5.05 -19.80 -9.72
CA SER A 274 5.11 -21.18 -10.21
C SER A 274 3.96 -21.51 -11.16
N TYR A 275 2.92 -20.67 -11.19
CA TYR A 275 1.69 -20.91 -11.93
C TYR A 275 1.36 -19.71 -12.83
N GLY A 276 0.85 -20.00 -14.03
CA GLY A 276 0.37 -19.00 -14.99
C GLY A 276 1.47 -18.22 -15.75
N ASN A 277 1.05 -17.36 -16.69
CA ASN A 277 1.94 -16.71 -17.66
C ASN A 277 2.13 -15.19 -17.46
N GLY A 278 1.19 -14.48 -16.84
CA GLY A 278 1.37 -13.06 -16.47
C GLY A 278 2.20 -12.86 -15.20
N SER A 279 2.35 -11.65 -14.67
CA SER A 279 3.21 -11.40 -13.49
C SER A 279 2.69 -10.24 -12.64
N ALA A 280 2.59 -10.47 -11.33
CA ALA A 280 2.27 -9.42 -10.37
C ALA A 280 3.45 -8.46 -10.16
N ASN A 281 3.25 -7.17 -10.41
CA ASN A 281 4.27 -6.14 -10.20
C ASN A 281 4.16 -5.53 -8.80
N ALA A 282 5.29 -5.18 -8.20
CA ALA A 282 5.31 -4.32 -7.02
C ALA A 282 4.98 -2.87 -7.41
N PRO A 283 4.61 -1.99 -6.46
CA PRO A 283 4.24 -0.60 -6.78
C PRO A 283 5.32 0.18 -7.53
N TRP A 284 6.59 -0.10 -7.23
CA TRP A 284 7.75 0.48 -7.91
C TRP A 284 8.06 -0.15 -9.28
N ASN A 285 7.13 -0.93 -9.82
CA ASN A 285 7.18 -1.52 -11.15
C ASN A 285 5.80 -1.52 -11.85
N TRP A 286 4.78 -0.85 -11.31
CA TRP A 286 3.55 -0.59 -12.04
C TRP A 286 3.78 0.42 -13.16
N ASP A 287 3.01 0.32 -14.23
CA ASP A 287 3.15 1.12 -15.44
C ASP A 287 1.76 1.35 -16.03
N ASP A 288 1.56 2.50 -16.66
CA ASP A 288 0.44 2.69 -17.58
C ASP A 288 0.96 2.42 -18.99
N LYS A 289 0.47 1.37 -19.64
CA LYS A 289 1.11 0.78 -20.83
C LYS A 289 1.25 1.73 -22.03
N ASP A 290 0.46 2.80 -22.07
CA ASP A 290 0.39 3.77 -23.15
C ASP A 290 0.78 5.19 -22.72
N ASP A 291 1.23 5.38 -21.48
CA ASP A 291 1.98 6.56 -21.08
C ASP A 291 3.51 6.33 -21.31
N GLY A 292 4.31 7.39 -21.43
CA GLY A 292 5.76 7.23 -21.27
C GLY A 292 6.67 7.95 -22.26
N ASP A 293 6.60 7.72 -23.57
CA ASP A 293 7.70 8.19 -24.43
C ASP A 293 7.78 9.73 -24.53
N ASN A 294 6.65 10.41 -24.72
CA ASN A 294 6.64 11.87 -24.88
C ASN A 294 6.54 12.64 -23.55
N GLN A 295 6.05 12.00 -22.50
CA GLN A 295 5.80 12.62 -21.18
C GLN A 295 6.90 12.30 -20.15
N GLY A 296 7.86 11.41 -20.49
CA GLY A 296 8.92 11.00 -19.57
C GLY A 296 8.42 10.25 -18.34
N LEU A 297 7.21 9.66 -18.43
CA LEU A 297 6.68 8.76 -17.42
C LEU A 297 7.37 7.41 -17.58
N LEU A 298 7.78 6.85 -16.44
CA LEU A 298 8.58 5.64 -16.39
C LEU A 298 7.84 4.62 -15.55
N LYS A 299 7.99 3.36 -15.92
CA LYS A 299 7.62 2.22 -15.07
C LYS A 299 8.11 2.39 -13.63
N GLY A 300 7.17 2.30 -12.69
CA GLY A 300 7.37 2.55 -11.26
C GLY A 300 7.27 4.02 -10.85
N GLY A 301 7.01 4.94 -11.78
CA GLY A 301 6.92 6.38 -11.56
C GLY A 301 5.83 6.75 -10.56
N ILE A 302 4.75 5.98 -10.49
CA ILE A 302 3.70 6.12 -9.47
C ILE A 302 4.24 6.02 -8.04
N ALA A 303 5.32 5.27 -7.81
CA ALA A 303 5.98 5.12 -6.52
C ALA A 303 7.21 6.02 -6.35
N TYR A 304 8.15 6.00 -7.30
CA TYR A 304 9.39 6.78 -7.20
C TYR A 304 9.15 8.28 -7.38
N TYR A 305 8.28 8.65 -8.32
CA TYR A 305 8.09 10.03 -8.77
C TYR A 305 6.61 10.44 -8.84
N PRO A 306 5.79 10.21 -7.80
CA PRO A 306 4.35 10.45 -7.85
C PRO A 306 4.00 11.92 -8.15
N ALA A 307 4.83 12.88 -7.72
CA ALA A 307 4.58 14.28 -8.02
C ALA A 307 4.79 14.60 -9.51
N HIS A 308 5.68 13.90 -10.20
CA HIS A 308 5.83 14.05 -11.65
C HIS A 308 4.61 13.47 -12.37
N LEU A 309 4.25 12.23 -12.06
CA LEU A 309 3.08 11.55 -12.62
C LEU A 309 1.79 12.37 -12.45
N VAL A 310 1.56 12.90 -11.24
CA VAL A 310 0.35 13.67 -10.94
C VAL A 310 0.28 15.00 -11.69
N ASP A 311 1.41 15.67 -11.94
CA ASP A 311 1.45 16.91 -12.72
C ASP A 311 1.17 16.67 -14.21
N GLU A 312 1.58 15.51 -14.73
CA GLU A 312 1.23 15.10 -16.08
C GLU A 312 -0.26 14.73 -16.17
N TYR A 313 -0.78 13.99 -15.20
CA TYR A 313 -2.15 13.48 -15.25
C TYR A 313 -3.21 14.54 -14.94
N PHE A 314 -2.89 15.52 -14.08
CA PHE A 314 -3.87 16.47 -13.58
C PHE A 314 -3.40 17.92 -13.63
N ASN A 315 -4.30 18.79 -14.07
CA ASN A 315 -4.24 20.23 -13.84
C ASN A 315 -5.01 20.61 -12.57
N GLY A 316 -4.91 21.88 -12.13
CA GLY A 316 -5.68 22.38 -10.98
C GLY A 316 -5.12 21.98 -9.61
N LEU A 317 -3.83 21.62 -9.55
CA LEU A 317 -3.13 21.21 -8.32
C LEU A 317 -2.88 22.37 -7.34
N GLY A 318 -3.03 23.63 -7.80
CA GLY A 318 -2.73 24.83 -7.02
C GLY A 318 -1.22 25.02 -6.84
N ASN A 319 -0.77 25.36 -5.62
CA ASN A 319 0.66 25.43 -5.31
C ASN A 319 1.24 24.01 -5.28
N PHE A 320 1.80 23.56 -6.40
CA PHE A 320 2.30 22.21 -6.58
C PHE A 320 3.83 22.18 -6.58
N SER A 321 4.41 21.23 -5.85
CA SER A 321 5.85 21.05 -5.72
C SER A 321 6.21 19.62 -6.13
N LYS A 322 7.19 19.49 -7.02
CA LYS A 322 7.86 18.22 -7.37
C LYS A 322 9.10 17.95 -6.50
N THR A 323 9.42 18.84 -5.55
CA THR A 323 10.57 18.67 -4.64
C THR A 323 10.15 17.83 -3.44
N TYR A 324 10.70 16.62 -3.35
CA TYR A 324 10.46 15.72 -2.22
C TYR A 324 11.21 16.18 -0.97
N ILE A 325 10.51 16.13 0.16
CA ILE A 325 11.09 16.30 1.49
C ILE A 325 11.06 15.00 2.30
N TYR A 326 10.30 14.01 1.84
CA TYR A 326 10.39 12.62 2.29
C TYR A 326 10.01 11.71 1.12
N ASN A 327 10.93 10.84 0.71
CA ASN A 327 10.72 9.84 -0.34
C ASN A 327 11.65 8.65 -0.10
N PRO A 328 11.18 7.62 0.62
CA PRO A 328 12.01 6.47 0.99
C PRO A 328 12.38 5.58 -0.20
N TYR A 329 11.73 5.72 -1.36
CA TYR A 329 12.18 5.05 -2.60
C TYR A 329 13.47 5.66 -3.18
N LEU A 330 13.78 6.91 -2.81
CA LEU A 330 14.94 7.68 -3.28
C LEU A 330 15.92 8.02 -2.14
N ASP A 331 15.78 7.37 -0.98
CA ASP A 331 16.57 7.63 0.23
C ASP A 331 16.54 9.11 0.68
N ILE A 332 15.36 9.75 0.58
CA ILE A 332 15.10 11.11 1.09
C ILE A 332 14.32 11.00 2.40
N GLU A 333 14.92 11.46 3.51
CA GLU A 333 14.37 11.39 4.89
C GLU A 333 14.21 12.76 5.58
#